data_AF-A0A7V9NP25-F1
#
_entry.id   AF-A0A7V9NP25-F1
#
_cell.length_a   1.000
_cell.length_b   1.000
_cell.length_c   1.000
_cell.angle_alpha   90.00
_cell.angle_beta   90.00
_cell.angle_gamma   90.00
#
_symmetry.space_group_name_H-M   'P 1'
#
loop_
_entity.id
_entity.type
_entity.pdbx_description
1 polymer ?
#
loop_
_entity_poly.entity_id
_entity_poly.type
_entity_poly.pdbx_seq_one_letter_code
_entity_poly.pdbx_strand_id
1 'polypeptide(L)'
;MRGTKLKAWRVPPVWKQLQTGGTAASDKSKVLQRQRQLLTATQATLNAVYADVRRGLLETVGVDCALVTDELCSVVLELPAGTDAEIVARAIDLENVEAWRDAQGKVNVAINPWYSTKDVDQTVLSAVKVIHVLLGIHATDNPKTQNLKQKLLGSVIEILSIKKSVERKK
;
A
#
# COMPACT_ATOMS: atom_id res chain seq x y z
N MET A 1 -4.95 14.66 -17.45
CA MET A 1 -6.06 14.88 -16.51
C MET A 1 -5.68 14.25 -15.18
N ARG A 2 -5.67 15.00 -14.07
CA ARG A 2 -5.60 14.39 -12.73
C ARG A 2 -6.99 13.83 -12.44
N GLY A 3 -7.07 12.53 -12.20
CA GLY A 3 -8.33 11.88 -11.81
C GLY A 3 -8.80 12.33 -10.43
N THR A 4 -10.03 11.98 -10.06
CA THR A 4 -10.55 12.20 -8.71
C THR A 4 -9.70 11.43 -7.71
N LYS A 5 -9.26 12.08 -6.62
CA LYS A 5 -8.50 11.43 -5.56
C LYS A 5 -9.32 10.33 -4.90
N LEU A 6 -8.78 9.13 -4.85
CA LEU A 6 -9.35 7.98 -4.15
C LEU A 6 -9.25 8.23 -2.65
N LYS A 7 -10.37 8.01 -1.94
CA LYS A 7 -10.52 8.34 -0.53
C LYS A 7 -10.91 7.14 0.30
N ALA A 8 -10.44 7.14 1.54
CA ALA A 8 -10.78 6.12 2.51
C ALA A 8 -12.29 6.14 2.75
N TRP A 9 -12.88 4.96 2.81
CA TRP A 9 -14.27 4.87 3.18
C TRP A 9 -14.44 5.20 4.67
N ARG A 10 -15.31 6.17 4.97
CA ARG A 10 -15.72 6.48 6.34
C ARG A 10 -16.73 5.44 6.79
N VAL A 11 -16.34 4.64 7.78
CA VAL A 11 -17.19 3.59 8.33
C VAL A 11 -18.36 4.24 9.07
N PRO A 12 -19.63 3.98 8.68
CA PRO A 12 -20.79 4.54 9.34
C PRO A 12 -20.84 4.12 10.82
N PRO A 13 -21.18 5.01 11.77
CA PRO A 13 -21.24 4.65 13.20
C PRO A 13 -22.17 3.48 13.51
N VAL A 14 -23.26 3.35 12.72
CA VAL A 14 -24.22 2.25 12.83
C VAL A 14 -23.58 0.88 12.59
N TRP A 15 -22.48 0.79 11.84
CA TRP A 15 -21.76 -0.46 11.65
C TRP A 15 -21.15 -0.99 12.93
N LYS A 16 -20.49 -0.13 13.72
CA LYS A 16 -19.94 -0.51 15.02
C LYS A 16 -21.05 -0.97 15.97
N GLN A 17 -22.21 -0.32 15.94
CA GLN A 17 -23.38 -0.71 16.73
C GLN A 17 -23.97 -2.06 16.32
N LEU A 18 -24.04 -2.33 15.01
CA LEU A 18 -24.52 -3.60 14.47
C LEU A 18 -23.56 -4.76 14.74
N GLN A 19 -22.25 -4.51 14.72
CA GLN A 19 -21.22 -5.51 15.06
C GLN A 19 -21.21 -5.87 16.54
N THR A 20 -21.44 -4.88 17.42
CA THR A 20 -21.44 -5.06 18.88
C THR A 20 -22.79 -5.53 19.45
N GLY A 21 -23.80 -5.73 18.59
CA GLY A 21 -25.14 -6.16 19.02
C GLY A 21 -25.93 -5.10 19.79
N GLY A 22 -25.46 -3.85 19.85
CA GLY A 22 -26.01 -2.76 20.67
C GLY A 22 -27.32 -2.14 20.15
N THR A 23 -27.99 -2.76 19.18
CA THR A 23 -29.25 -2.21 18.65
C THR A 23 -30.42 -2.63 19.54
N ALA A 24 -31.07 -1.66 20.20
CA ALA A 24 -32.27 -1.86 21.04
C ALA A 24 -33.53 -2.32 20.26
N ALA A 25 -33.40 -2.67 18.98
CA ALA A 25 -34.52 -3.10 18.15
C ALA A 25 -34.70 -4.62 18.24
N SER A 26 -35.97 -5.06 18.27
CA SER A 26 -36.36 -6.47 18.29
C SER A 26 -35.74 -7.25 17.13
N ASP A 27 -35.20 -8.44 17.40
CA ASP A 27 -34.60 -9.34 16.38
C ASP A 27 -35.58 -9.75 15.26
N LYS A 28 -36.89 -9.50 15.42
CA LYS A 28 -37.91 -9.69 14.38
C LYS A 28 -38.03 -8.51 13.40
N SER A 29 -37.26 -7.45 13.59
CA SER A 29 -37.26 -6.29 12.69
C SER A 29 -36.68 -6.63 11.33
N LYS A 30 -37.51 -6.56 10.28
CA LYS A 30 -37.06 -6.70 8.88
C LYS A 30 -35.98 -5.68 8.51
N VAL A 31 -35.98 -4.50 9.14
CA VAL A 31 -34.97 -3.45 8.92
C VAL A 31 -33.61 -3.88 9.48
N LEU A 32 -33.57 -4.40 10.71
CA LEU A 32 -32.33 -4.91 11.30
C LEU A 32 -31.76 -6.07 10.49
N GLN A 33 -32.61 -6.99 10.03
CA GLN A 33 -32.16 -8.11 9.19
C GLN A 33 -31.53 -7.62 7.89
N ARG A 34 -32.15 -6.65 7.21
CA ARG A 34 -31.58 -6.04 5.99
C ARG A 34 -30.29 -5.28 6.25
N GLN A 35 -30.20 -4.55 7.37
CA GLN A 35 -28.98 -3.85 7.76
C GLN A 35 -27.83 -4.81 8.05
N ARG A 36 -28.09 -5.93 8.72
CA ARG A 36 -27.11 -7.01 8.94
C ARG A 36 -26.66 -7.63 7.61
N GLN A 37 -27.61 -7.92 6.69
CA GLN A 37 -27.28 -8.44 5.36
C GLN A 37 -26.40 -7.48 4.57
N LEU A 38 -26.74 -6.18 4.57
CA LEU A 38 -25.94 -5.15 3.91
C LEU A 38 -24.54 -5.07 4.50
N LEU A 39 -24.41 -5.07 5.83
CA LEU A 39 -23.12 -5.09 6.53
C LEU A 39 -22.27 -6.29 6.07
N THR A 40 -22.83 -7.49 6.08
CA THR A 40 -22.13 -8.70 5.63
C THR A 40 -21.67 -8.59 4.19
N ALA A 41 -22.55 -8.12 3.29
CA ALA A 41 -22.22 -7.95 1.88
C ALA A 41 -21.09 -6.93 1.68
N THR A 42 -21.16 -5.76 2.32
CA THR A 42 -20.12 -4.74 2.21
C THR A 42 -18.80 -5.19 2.83
N GLN A 43 -18.81 -5.94 3.93
CA GLN A 43 -17.59 -6.53 4.50
C GLN A 43 -16.95 -7.53 3.54
N ALA A 44 -17.75 -8.37 2.88
CA ALA A 44 -17.25 -9.29 1.87
C ALA A 44 -16.62 -8.54 0.68
N THR A 45 -17.25 -7.46 0.21
CA THR A 45 -16.69 -6.63 -0.87
C THR A 45 -15.40 -5.93 -0.43
N LEU A 46 -15.36 -5.37 0.78
CA LEU A 46 -14.15 -4.75 1.33
C LEU A 46 -13.00 -5.74 1.45
N ASN A 47 -13.29 -6.96 1.92
CA ASN A 47 -12.29 -8.02 2.04
C ASN A 47 -11.74 -8.45 0.67
N ALA A 48 -12.58 -8.45 -0.38
CA ALA A 48 -12.13 -8.72 -1.75
C ALA A 48 -11.20 -7.62 -2.27
N VAL A 49 -11.58 -6.35 -2.10
CA VAL A 49 -10.73 -5.19 -2.44
C VAL A 49 -9.40 -5.25 -1.70
N TYR A 50 -9.43 -5.53 -0.40
CA TYR A 50 -8.22 -5.72 0.41
C TYR A 50 -7.34 -6.86 -0.12
N ALA A 51 -7.93 -8.02 -0.41
CA ALA A 51 -7.18 -9.17 -0.91
C ALA A 51 -6.47 -8.86 -2.24
N ASP A 52 -7.14 -8.15 -3.14
CA ASP A 52 -6.58 -7.74 -4.42
C ASP A 52 -5.44 -6.73 -4.25
N VAL A 53 -5.61 -5.71 -3.38
CA VAL A 53 -4.56 -4.74 -3.05
C VAL A 53 -3.36 -5.42 -2.42
N ARG A 54 -3.58 -6.27 -1.41
CA ARG A 54 -2.53 -7.03 -0.71
C ARG A 54 -1.74 -7.90 -1.68
N ARG A 55 -2.43 -8.65 -2.55
CA ARG A 55 -1.80 -9.48 -3.58
C ARG A 55 -0.95 -8.62 -4.51
N GLY A 56 -1.48 -7.51 -5.03
CA GLY A 56 -0.74 -6.63 -5.93
C GLY A 56 0.53 -6.04 -5.30
N LEU A 57 0.47 -5.65 -4.02
CA LEU A 57 1.64 -5.18 -3.27
C LEU A 57 2.68 -6.29 -3.05
N LEU A 58 2.25 -7.47 -2.59
CA LEU A 58 3.13 -8.62 -2.37
C LEU A 58 3.83 -9.06 -3.65
N GLU A 59 3.09 -9.19 -4.76
CA GLU A 59 3.63 -9.66 -6.03
C GLU A 59 4.61 -8.65 -6.66
N THR A 60 4.39 -7.35 -6.44
CA THR A 60 5.17 -6.31 -7.14
C THR A 60 6.36 -5.78 -6.33
N VAL A 61 6.20 -5.61 -5.02
CA VAL A 61 7.23 -5.03 -4.14
C VAL A 61 7.59 -5.92 -2.94
N GLY A 62 6.91 -7.06 -2.76
CA GLY A 62 7.15 -7.93 -1.60
C GLY A 62 6.76 -7.28 -0.26
N VAL A 63 5.89 -6.26 -0.28
CA VAL A 63 5.39 -5.59 0.93
C VAL A 63 4.03 -6.17 1.28
N ASP A 64 3.90 -6.70 2.50
CA ASP A 64 2.63 -7.13 3.04
C ASP A 64 1.83 -5.95 3.62
N CYS A 65 0.55 -6.16 3.87
CA CYS A 65 -0.31 -5.17 4.50
C CYS A 65 -1.44 -5.82 5.32
N ALA A 66 -1.97 -5.04 6.26
CA ALA A 66 -3.09 -5.43 7.10
C ALA A 66 -4.29 -4.52 6.87
N LEU A 67 -5.50 -5.09 6.86
CA LEU A 67 -6.75 -4.34 6.77
C LEU A 67 -7.07 -3.65 8.10
N VAL A 68 -7.41 -2.36 8.05
CA VAL A 68 -7.93 -1.58 9.18
C VAL A 68 -9.33 -1.06 8.83
N THR A 69 -10.28 -1.25 9.75
CA THR A 69 -11.70 -0.88 9.58
C THR A 69 -12.23 -0.08 10.77
N ASP A 70 -11.50 0.97 11.17
CA ASP A 70 -11.87 1.83 12.30
C ASP A 70 -12.83 2.95 11.88
N GLU A 71 -12.40 4.22 11.92
CA GLU A 71 -13.17 5.35 11.38
C GLU A 71 -13.02 5.44 9.85
N LEU A 72 -11.81 5.17 9.38
CA LEU A 72 -11.43 5.16 7.98
C LEU A 72 -10.92 3.76 7.62
N CYS A 73 -11.40 3.24 6.49
CA CYS A 73 -10.87 2.00 5.94
C CYS A 73 -9.56 2.25 5.19
N SER A 74 -8.54 1.49 5.58
CA SER A 74 -7.21 1.55 5.00
C SER A 74 -6.56 0.16 4.98
N VAL A 75 -5.49 0.06 4.20
CA VAL A 75 -4.46 -0.95 4.41
C VAL A 75 -3.24 -0.31 5.07
N VAL A 76 -2.73 -0.94 6.11
CA VAL A 76 -1.49 -0.55 6.78
C VAL A 76 -0.34 -1.31 6.13
N LEU A 77 0.64 -0.57 5.60
CA LEU A 77 1.80 -1.15 4.93
C LEU A 77 2.84 -1.66 5.94
N GLU A 78 3.32 -2.88 5.73
CA GLU A 78 4.44 -3.46 6.48
C GLU A 78 5.78 -3.05 5.86
N LEU A 79 6.19 -1.81 6.12
CA LEU A 79 7.43 -1.27 5.60
C LEU A 79 8.66 -1.71 6.44
N PRO A 80 9.84 -1.85 5.81
CA PRO A 80 11.08 -2.13 6.53
C PRO A 80 11.38 -1.11 7.63
N ALA A 81 12.04 -1.57 8.70
CA ALA A 81 12.47 -0.70 9.77
C ALA A 81 13.39 0.42 9.26
N GLY A 82 13.21 1.64 9.78
CA GLY A 82 13.97 2.82 9.37
C GLY A 82 13.41 3.55 8.14
N THR A 83 12.35 3.04 7.51
CA THR A 83 11.64 3.76 6.44
C THR A 83 10.96 5.01 7.01
N ASP A 84 11.14 6.16 6.34
CA ASP A 84 10.40 7.38 6.67
C ASP A 84 8.93 7.26 6.25
N ALA A 85 8.09 6.85 7.20
CA ALA A 85 6.66 6.66 6.99
C ALA A 85 5.92 7.95 6.60
N GLU A 86 6.39 9.12 7.04
CA GLU A 86 5.76 10.40 6.71
C GLU A 86 5.98 10.73 5.24
N ILE A 87 7.23 10.59 4.77
CA ILE A 87 7.57 10.79 3.36
C ILE A 87 6.82 9.81 2.47
N VAL A 88 6.77 8.53 2.84
CA VAL A 88 6.05 7.50 2.07
C VAL A 88 4.56 7.84 1.99
N ALA A 89 3.90 8.10 3.13
CA ALA A 89 2.48 8.44 3.16
C ALA A 89 2.18 9.67 2.28
N ARG A 90 2.96 10.74 2.44
CA ARG A 90 2.79 11.97 1.65
C ARG A 90 3.03 11.74 0.16
N ALA A 91 4.01 10.92 -0.21
CA ALA A 91 4.29 10.62 -1.62
C ALA A 91 3.14 9.82 -2.26
N ILE A 92 2.55 8.85 -1.54
CA ILE A 92 1.36 8.13 -2.02
C ILE A 92 0.17 9.08 -2.13
N ASP A 93 0.00 9.98 -1.16
CA ASP A 93 -1.08 10.97 -1.13
C ASP A 93 -1.09 11.87 -2.38
N LEU A 94 0.10 12.17 -2.92
CA LEU A 94 0.29 12.95 -4.14
C LEU A 94 -0.03 12.18 -5.43
N GLU A 95 -0.10 10.85 -5.38
CA GLU A 95 -0.48 9.97 -6.50
C GLU A 95 -2.01 9.79 -6.63
N ASN A 96 -2.80 10.71 -6.05
CA ASN A 96 -4.27 10.71 -6.04
C ASN A 96 -4.88 9.52 -5.29
N VAL A 97 -4.18 8.97 -4.30
CA VAL A 97 -4.69 7.96 -3.38
C VAL A 97 -4.46 8.48 -1.97
N GLU A 98 -5.53 8.74 -1.21
CA GLU A 98 -5.40 9.22 0.16
C GLU A 98 -4.52 8.29 1.00
N ALA A 99 -3.51 8.86 1.63
CA ALA A 99 -2.59 8.14 2.49
C ALA A 99 -2.11 9.02 3.64
N TRP A 100 -1.90 8.41 4.80
CA TRP A 100 -1.49 9.13 6.01
C TRP A 100 -0.62 8.26 6.90
N ARG A 101 0.13 8.91 7.79
CA ARG A 101 0.84 8.25 8.88
C ARG A 101 -0.05 8.23 10.11
N ASP A 102 -0.20 7.06 10.73
CA ASP A 102 -0.93 6.95 12.00
C ASP A 102 -0.05 7.29 13.22
N ALA A 103 -0.66 7.28 14.40
CA ALA A 103 0.01 7.58 15.66
C ALA A 103 1.12 6.57 16.01
N GLN A 104 1.04 5.35 15.47
CA GLN A 104 2.02 4.28 15.61
C GLN A 104 3.16 4.40 14.60
N GLY A 105 3.11 5.41 13.73
CA GLY A 105 4.10 5.67 12.71
C GLY A 105 4.03 4.71 11.53
N LYS A 106 2.88 4.07 11.28
CA LYS A 106 2.65 3.22 10.12
C LYS A 106 1.95 3.98 9.01
N VAL A 107 2.18 3.55 7.78
CA VAL A 107 1.56 4.15 6.59
C VAL A 107 0.24 3.46 6.31
N ASN A 108 -0.82 4.27 6.30
CA ASN A 108 -2.16 3.86 5.93
C ASN A 108 -2.46 4.33 4.50
N VAL A 109 -2.97 3.43 3.66
CA VAL A 109 -3.40 3.73 2.30
C VAL A 109 -4.90 3.48 2.19
N ALA A 110 -5.65 4.46 1.72
CA ALA A 110 -7.09 4.41 1.63
C ALA A 110 -7.63 3.27 0.76
N ILE A 111 -8.62 2.56 1.27
CA ILE A 111 -9.43 1.64 0.49
C ILE A 111 -10.93 1.87 0.73
N ASN A 112 -11.76 1.38 -0.18
CA ASN A 112 -13.20 1.52 -0.12
C ASN A 112 -13.88 0.26 -0.67
N PRO A 113 -14.98 -0.23 -0.06
CA PRO A 113 -15.75 -1.35 -0.61
C PRO A 113 -16.28 -1.11 -2.02
N TRP A 114 -16.37 0.15 -2.47
CA TRP A 114 -16.91 0.51 -3.79
C TRP A 114 -15.82 0.76 -4.85
N TYR A 115 -14.55 0.52 -4.53
CA TYR A 115 -13.49 0.60 -5.53
C TYR A 115 -13.73 -0.37 -6.67
N SER A 116 -13.67 0.15 -7.89
CA SER A 116 -13.61 -0.66 -9.09
C SER A 116 -12.23 -1.31 -9.23
N THR A 117 -12.09 -2.28 -10.14
CA THR A 117 -10.78 -2.86 -10.49
C THR A 117 -9.75 -1.78 -10.85
N LYS A 118 -10.18 -0.70 -11.54
CA LYS A 118 -9.28 0.41 -11.89
C LYS A 118 -8.80 1.19 -10.66
N ASP A 119 -9.67 1.34 -9.65
CA ASP A 119 -9.32 2.04 -8.41
C ASP A 119 -8.36 1.19 -7.56
N VAL A 120 -8.56 -0.13 -7.57
CA VAL A 120 -7.64 -1.11 -6.97
C VAL A 120 -6.27 -1.02 -7.65
N ASP A 121 -6.21 -1.09 -8.98
CA ASP A 121 -4.96 -0.99 -9.75
C ASP A 121 -4.25 0.34 -9.47
N GLN A 122 -4.99 1.46 -9.47
CA GLN A 122 -4.43 2.78 -9.14
C GLN A 122 -3.85 2.80 -7.72
N THR A 123 -4.54 2.21 -6.74
CA THR A 123 -4.09 2.11 -5.35
C THR A 123 -2.77 1.34 -5.26
N VAL A 124 -2.70 0.16 -5.89
CA VAL A 124 -1.50 -0.68 -5.92
C VAL A 124 -0.36 0.06 -6.62
N LEU A 125 -0.57 0.58 -7.83
CA LEU A 125 0.47 1.26 -8.62
C LEU A 125 1.01 2.50 -7.91
N SER A 126 0.15 3.28 -7.25
CA SER A 126 0.56 4.47 -6.49
C SER A 126 1.49 4.10 -5.34
N ALA A 127 1.11 3.09 -4.55
CA ALA A 127 1.93 2.59 -3.45
C ALA A 127 3.23 1.96 -3.96
N VAL A 128 3.15 1.07 -4.96
CA VAL A 128 4.31 0.40 -5.59
C VAL A 128 5.33 1.40 -6.11
N LYS A 129 4.89 2.44 -6.82
CA LYS A 129 5.76 3.48 -7.39
C LYS A 129 6.57 4.16 -6.30
N VAL A 130 5.90 4.59 -5.23
CA VAL A 130 6.54 5.27 -4.11
C VAL A 130 7.49 4.34 -3.37
N ILE A 131 7.05 3.12 -3.07
CA ILE A 131 7.85 2.11 -2.37
C ILE A 131 9.09 1.73 -3.19
N HIS A 132 8.96 1.49 -4.49
CA HIS A 132 10.12 1.19 -5.36
C HIS A 132 11.15 2.31 -5.36
N VAL A 133 10.70 3.56 -5.53
CA VAL A 133 11.60 4.72 -5.58
C VAL A 133 12.26 4.93 -4.23
N LEU A 134 11.49 4.93 -3.14
CA LEU A 134 12.01 5.21 -1.82
C LEU A 134 12.84 4.05 -1.27
N LEU A 135 12.44 2.80 -1.42
CA LEU A 135 13.31 1.66 -1.05
C LEU A 135 14.55 1.57 -1.95
N GLY A 136 14.45 1.92 -3.23
CA GLY A 136 15.61 2.03 -4.13
C GLY A 136 16.63 3.06 -3.66
N ILE A 137 16.16 4.17 -3.09
CA ILE A 137 16.99 5.23 -2.49
C ILE A 137 17.54 4.82 -1.12
N HIS A 138 16.76 4.17 -0.26
CA HIS A 138 17.25 3.71 1.05
C HIS A 138 18.19 2.50 0.93
N ALA A 139 18.07 1.70 -0.13
CA ALA A 139 19.04 0.66 -0.47
C ALA A 139 20.38 1.24 -0.96
N THR A 140 20.41 2.46 -1.50
CA THR A 140 21.66 3.17 -1.84
C THR A 140 22.41 3.75 -0.66
N ASP A 141 21.74 3.95 0.48
CA ASP A 141 22.34 4.52 1.69
C ASP A 141 22.79 3.46 2.69
N ASN A 142 22.55 2.18 2.41
CA ASN A 142 23.11 1.09 3.21
C ASN A 142 24.60 0.88 2.84
N PRO A 143 25.55 1.06 3.78
CA PRO A 143 26.99 1.00 3.48
C PRO A 143 27.43 -0.37 2.94
N LYS A 144 26.68 -1.44 3.24
CA LYS A 144 26.93 -2.77 2.66
C LYS A 144 26.60 -2.85 1.16
N THR A 145 25.56 -2.14 0.73
CA THR A 145 25.10 -2.11 -0.67
C THR A 145 25.90 -1.10 -1.50
N GLN A 146 26.37 0.00 -0.90
CA GLN A 146 27.36 0.89 -1.51
C GLN A 146 28.64 0.14 -1.87
N ASN A 147 29.12 -0.73 -0.98
CA ASN A 147 30.29 -1.56 -1.21
C ASN A 147 30.08 -2.53 -2.39
N LEU A 148 28.87 -3.08 -2.54
CA LEU A 148 28.54 -3.96 -3.66
C LEU A 148 28.47 -3.21 -5.00
N LYS A 149 27.86 -2.01 -5.02
CA LYS A 149 27.82 -1.14 -6.21
C LYS A 149 29.20 -0.63 -6.61
N GLN A 150 30.04 -0.24 -5.65
CA GLN A 150 31.41 0.17 -5.89
C GLN A 150 32.26 -0.98 -6.44
N LYS A 151 32.08 -2.20 -5.90
CA LYS A 151 32.74 -3.41 -6.44
C LYS A 151 32.27 -3.73 -7.85
N LEU A 152 30.96 -3.67 -8.13
CA LEU A 152 30.42 -3.90 -9.48
C LEU A 152 30.90 -2.85 -10.49
N LEU A 153 30.91 -1.57 -10.12
CA LEU A 153 31.45 -0.50 -10.96
C LEU A 153 32.95 -0.68 -11.21
N GLY A 154 33.72 -1.07 -10.17
CA GLY A 154 35.14 -1.40 -10.30
C GLY A 154 35.38 -2.55 -11.28
N SER A 155 34.64 -3.65 -11.14
CA SER A 155 34.76 -4.80 -12.04
C SER A 155 34.37 -4.48 -13.48
N VAL A 156 33.34 -3.66 -13.72
CA VAL A 156 32.95 -3.22 -15.07
C VAL A 156 34.04 -2.35 -15.70
N ILE A 157 34.64 -1.42 -14.95
CA ILE A 157 35.74 -0.57 -15.43
C ILE A 157 36.98 -1.42 -15.76
N GLU A 158 37.28 -2.42 -14.94
CA GLU A 158 38.40 -3.34 -15.16
C GLU A 158 38.20 -4.19 -16.42
N ILE A 159 37.02 -4.77 -16.61
CA ILE A 159 36.65 -5.53 -17.82
C ILE A 159 36.74 -4.64 -19.07
N LEU A 160 36.23 -3.41 -19.01
CA LEU A 160 36.30 -2.47 -20.14
C LEU A 160 37.74 -2.04 -20.45
N SER A 161 38.58 -1.88 -19.43
CA SER A 161 40.00 -1.54 -19.61
C SER A 161 40.80 -2.71 -20.20
N ILE A 162 40.52 -3.94 -19.74
CA ILE A 162 41.08 -5.16 -20.34
C ILE A 162 40.68 -5.25 -21.81
N LYS A 163 39.38 -5.10 -22.13
CA LYS A 163 38.88 -5.14 -23.51
C LYS A 163 39.58 -4.10 -24.40
N LYS A 164 39.73 -2.87 -23.92
CA LYS A 164 40.41 -1.78 -24.63
C LYS A 164 41.91 -2.06 -24.83
N SER A 165 42.58 -2.72 -23.88
CA SER A 165 43.99 -3.10 -24.01
C SER A 165 44.21 -4.28 -24.97
N VAL A 166 43.25 -5.19 -25.09
CA VAL A 166 43.26 -6.29 -26.06
C VAL A 166 43.01 -5.76 -27.47
N GLU A 167 42.09 -4.81 -27.64
CA GLU A 167 41.81 -4.15 -28.92
C GLU A 167 42.97 -3.31 -29.44
N ARG A 168 43.83 -2.77 -28.57
CA ARG A 168 45.05 -2.03 -28.95
C ARG A 168 46.26 -2.91 -29.31
N LYS A 169 46.20 -4.21 -29.00
CA LYS A 169 47.27 -5.19 -29.27
C LYS A 169 47.02 -6.03 -30.53
N LYS A 170 45.91 -5.80 -31.22
CA LYS A 170 45.63 -6.29 -32.58
C LYS A 170 45.87 -5.17 -33.57
#